data_AF-A0A4U3CI50-F1
#
_entry.id   AF-A0A4U3CI50-F1
#
_cell.length_a   1.000
_cell.length_b   1.000
_cell.length_c   1.000
_cell.angle_alpha   90.00
_cell.angle_beta   90.00
_cell.angle_gamma   90.00
#
_symmetry.space_group_name_H-M   'P 1'
#
loop_
_entity.id
_entity.type
_entity.pdbx_description
1 polymer ?
#
loop_
_entity_poly.entity_id
_entity_poly.type
_entity_poly.pdbx_seq_one_letter_code
_entity_poly.pdbx_strand_id
1 'polypeptide(L)'
;MTAPLILAVDDDPALLAPVERELRTRYDPDYAICCLSAPADALDLLEQRAQDGDDIALVLAGEELAGAPGWEFLGQVAQFFPHAQRGLLIGWEHLGVPDVGDQIFEAIAQGRIDHYVVRPAPPPDEQFHQALSSFLLAWAEARRRAPHTIEVVGETWSGRAYELREVLGRCAMPHRFHLAGSEQGRAVLAGTGPRRLPLIVMPSGAVMEDPSNTDIARSAGKELDPSGERYDLVIVGCGPAGLSAAVYGASEGLRTVVIDSGSIGGQATSSSSIRNYLGFQRGITGAELARRAYQQAWVFGARFAFMQEVTDLCRRDDGIVLTLDTGGVVVAGVVVLATGAHYSRLGVESLEALHGAGVFYGAAASEAPLVAGNEVYIVGGANSAGQAAVHLAAYARRVTLVVRAESLEKGMSRYLVHQVEETPNIGVRTGTEVVGGGGDGWLDQLVLRDRASGELEKVPAYALFLMIGAQPHTQWLPTTVQRDPAGFVLTGADLDGGALDALGRAPMVQETSVPGILAAGDARHGSIKRVASAVGEGSIAIRSVHRLLAA
;
A
#
# COMPACT_ATOMS: atom_id res chain seq x y z
N MET A 1 10.00 28.74 10.58
CA MET A 1 8.79 27.90 10.66
C MET A 1 8.50 27.68 12.13
N THR A 2 7.26 27.88 12.53
CA THR A 2 6.73 27.53 13.86
C THR A 2 6.88 26.02 14.09
N ALA A 3 7.23 25.63 15.31
CA ALA A 3 7.31 24.21 15.67
C ALA A 3 5.90 23.59 15.59
N PRO A 4 5.75 22.35 15.11
CA PRO A 4 4.45 21.69 15.04
C PRO A 4 3.85 21.54 16.45
N LEU A 5 2.53 21.67 16.57
CA LEU A 5 1.83 21.60 17.86
C LEU A 5 1.44 20.17 18.21
N ILE A 6 1.68 19.77 19.46
CA ILE A 6 0.99 18.67 20.15
C ILE A 6 0.01 19.29 21.14
N LEU A 7 -1.27 18.99 20.95
CA LEU A 7 -2.36 19.48 21.79
C LEU A 7 -2.93 18.32 22.61
N ALA A 8 -3.13 18.51 23.92
CA ALA A 8 -3.88 17.59 24.77
C ALA A 8 -5.05 18.30 25.44
N VAL A 9 -6.24 17.69 25.41
CA VAL A 9 -7.46 18.26 25.95
C VAL A 9 -8.11 17.29 26.92
N ASP A 10 -8.39 17.75 28.13
CA ASP A 10 -9.07 16.98 29.16
C ASP A 10 -9.65 17.91 30.22
N ASP A 11 -10.95 17.81 30.50
CA ASP A 11 -11.63 18.66 31.47
C ASP A 11 -11.41 18.22 32.93
N ASP A 12 -10.78 17.06 33.17
CA ASP A 12 -10.25 16.66 34.47
C ASP A 12 -8.75 17.02 34.59
N PRO A 13 -8.39 18.05 35.40
CA PRO A 13 -7.01 18.45 35.60
C PRO A 13 -6.12 17.35 36.20
N ALA A 14 -6.69 16.42 36.98
CA ALA A 14 -5.94 15.33 37.59
C ALA A 14 -5.53 14.28 36.54
N LEU A 15 -6.33 14.12 35.48
CA LEU A 15 -6.02 13.24 34.35
C LEU A 15 -5.12 13.93 33.30
N LEU A 16 -5.24 15.26 33.15
CA LEU A 16 -4.41 16.05 32.23
C LEU A 16 -2.96 16.22 32.70
N ALA A 17 -2.76 16.46 34.00
CA ALA A 17 -1.44 16.78 34.56
C ALA A 17 -0.36 15.70 34.29
N PRO A 18 -0.62 14.39 34.41
CA PRO A 18 0.33 13.35 34.03
C PRO A 18 0.68 13.37 32.54
N VAL A 19 -0.31 13.61 31.67
CA VAL A 19 -0.12 13.72 30.22
C VAL A 19 0.77 14.91 29.89
N GLU A 20 0.47 16.09 30.44
CA GLU A 20 1.28 17.29 30.22
C GLU A 20 2.73 17.08 30.67
N ARG A 21 2.94 16.47 31.84
CA ARG A 21 4.28 16.18 32.36
C ARG A 21 5.08 15.32 31.40
N GLU A 22 4.52 14.21 30.92
CA GLU A 22 5.22 13.31 29.98
C GLU A 22 5.46 13.98 28.62
N LEU A 23 4.51 14.79 28.13
CA LEU A 23 4.66 15.53 26.88
C LEU A 23 5.80 16.55 26.94
N ARG A 24 5.78 17.43 27.95
CA ARG A 24 6.80 18.48 28.10
C ARG A 24 8.19 17.90 28.32
N THR A 25 8.29 16.84 29.13
CA THR A 25 9.58 16.24 29.47
C THR A 25 10.32 15.71 28.24
N ARG A 26 9.61 15.15 27.25
CA ARG A 26 10.25 14.47 26.10
C ARG A 26 10.15 15.21 24.78
N TYR A 27 9.14 16.07 24.57
CA TYR A 27 8.82 16.62 23.25
C TYR A 27 8.92 18.15 23.14
N ASP A 28 9.03 18.90 24.25
CA ASP A 28 9.22 20.37 24.23
C ASP A 28 10.39 20.86 23.34
N PRO A 29 11.53 20.13 23.18
CA PRO A 29 12.61 20.58 22.30
C PRO A 29 12.24 20.69 20.82
N ASP A 30 11.31 19.85 20.35
CA ASP A 30 10.99 19.68 18.92
C ASP A 30 9.57 20.11 18.56
N TYR A 31 8.67 20.17 19.54
CA TYR A 31 7.24 20.44 19.36
C TYR A 31 6.76 21.53 20.31
N ALA A 32 5.83 22.35 19.85
CA ALA A 32 5.06 23.19 20.77
C ALA A 32 4.07 22.29 21.53
N ILE A 33 4.02 22.39 22.86
CA ILE A 33 3.09 21.61 23.70
C ILE A 33 2.04 22.54 24.32
N CYS A 34 0.77 22.25 24.04
CA CYS A 34 -0.37 22.94 24.65
C CYS A 34 -1.33 21.94 25.31
N CYS A 35 -1.73 22.22 26.54
CA CYS A 35 -2.69 21.41 27.28
C CYS A 35 -3.84 22.32 27.72
N LEU A 36 -5.07 21.96 27.40
CA LEU A 36 -6.26 22.78 27.66
C LEU A 36 -7.31 21.96 28.40
N SER A 37 -8.00 22.59 29.35
CA SER A 37 -9.05 21.95 30.14
C SER A 37 -10.46 22.17 29.59
N ALA A 38 -10.59 22.89 28.48
CA ALA A 38 -11.88 23.18 27.85
C ALA A 38 -11.82 22.85 26.35
N PRO A 39 -12.75 22.03 25.83
CA PRO A 39 -12.80 21.71 24.41
C PRO A 39 -13.09 22.92 23.52
N ALA A 40 -13.83 23.91 24.02
CA ALA A 40 -14.11 25.15 23.30
C ALA A 40 -12.82 25.96 23.03
N ASP A 41 -12.01 26.18 24.07
CA ASP A 41 -10.72 26.87 23.94
C ASP A 41 -9.77 26.13 22.98
N ALA A 42 -9.85 24.80 22.95
CA ALA A 42 -9.07 23.97 22.05
C ALA A 42 -9.51 24.12 20.58
N LEU A 43 -10.82 24.23 20.31
CA LEU A 43 -11.34 24.51 18.96
C LEU A 43 -10.93 25.91 18.50
N ASP A 44 -11.06 26.93 19.36
CA ASP A 44 -10.66 28.30 19.04
C ASP A 44 -9.16 28.37 18.68
N LEU A 45 -8.31 27.66 19.44
CA LEU A 45 -6.88 27.53 19.14
C LEU A 45 -6.63 26.85 17.80
N LEU A 46 -7.33 25.75 17.51
CA LEU A 46 -7.18 25.02 16.24
C LEU A 46 -7.61 25.88 15.05
N GLU A 47 -8.71 26.62 15.16
CA GLU A 47 -9.17 27.57 14.13
C GLU A 47 -8.13 28.66 13.88
N GLN A 48 -7.58 29.25 14.94
CA GLN A 48 -6.54 30.26 14.83
C GLN A 48 -5.29 29.70 14.13
N ARG A 49 -4.81 28.52 14.56
CA ARG A 49 -3.64 27.87 13.95
C ARG A 49 -3.86 27.53 12.47
N ALA A 50 -5.09 27.17 12.10
CA ALA A 50 -5.44 26.87 10.72
C ALA A 50 -5.37 28.15 9.85
N GLN A 51 -5.81 29.29 10.39
CA GLN A 51 -5.71 30.60 9.73
C GLN A 51 -4.26 31.05 9.58
N ASP A 52 -3.42 30.78 10.58
CA ASP A 52 -2.00 31.12 10.59
C ASP A 52 -1.16 30.20 9.67
N GLY A 53 -1.74 29.10 9.18
CA GLY A 53 -1.05 28.11 8.34
C GLY A 53 -0.05 27.25 9.12
N ASP A 54 -0.26 27.10 10.42
CA ASP A 54 0.59 26.30 11.30
C ASP A 54 0.32 24.80 11.15
N ASP A 55 1.27 23.98 11.60
CA ASP A 55 1.16 22.53 11.57
C ASP A 55 0.74 21.97 12.94
N ILE A 56 -0.30 21.13 12.96
CA ILE A 56 -0.64 20.29 14.11
C ILE A 56 -0.12 18.88 13.86
N ALA A 57 0.69 18.37 14.79
CA ALA A 57 1.23 17.02 14.73
C ALA A 57 0.26 15.99 15.30
N LEU A 58 -0.22 16.24 16.52
CA LEU A 58 -1.04 15.31 17.27
C LEU A 58 -2.01 16.06 18.19
N VAL A 59 -3.26 15.61 18.21
CA VAL A 59 -4.27 16.03 19.18
C VAL A 59 -4.67 14.82 20.02
N LEU A 60 -4.58 14.97 21.34
CA LEU A 60 -5.03 14.01 22.34
C LEU A 60 -6.28 14.54 23.03
N ALA A 61 -7.26 13.68 23.27
CA ALA A 61 -8.48 14.03 23.99
C ALA A 61 -8.82 12.97 25.04
N GLY A 62 -9.31 13.38 26.20
CA GLY A 62 -9.90 12.46 27.19
C GLY A 62 -11.07 11.65 26.64
N GLU A 63 -11.47 10.58 27.34
CA GLU A 63 -12.61 9.72 26.95
C GLU A 63 -13.93 10.49 26.91
N GLU A 64 -14.09 11.41 27.84
CA GLU A 64 -15.21 12.33 27.96
C GLU A 64 -14.65 13.76 28.02
N LEU A 65 -15.33 14.69 27.36
CA LEU A 65 -15.04 16.12 27.38
C LEU A 65 -16.37 16.87 27.48
N ALA A 66 -16.57 17.61 28.57
CA ALA A 66 -17.77 18.40 28.83
C ALA A 66 -19.09 17.61 28.68
N GLY A 67 -19.10 16.33 29.11
CA GLY A 67 -20.27 15.46 29.05
C GLY A 67 -20.52 14.78 27.70
N ALA A 68 -19.64 14.96 26.72
CA ALA A 68 -19.69 14.29 25.43
C ALA A 68 -18.46 13.38 25.24
N PRO A 69 -18.56 12.31 24.41
CA PRO A 69 -17.40 11.47 24.12
C PRO A 69 -16.29 12.28 23.44
N GLY A 70 -15.05 12.19 23.94
CA GLY A 70 -13.94 13.00 23.41
C GLY A 70 -13.57 12.69 21.96
N TRP A 71 -13.97 11.53 21.43
CA TRP A 71 -13.83 11.25 20.00
C TRP A 71 -14.68 12.17 19.12
N GLU A 72 -15.76 12.79 19.64
CA GLU A 72 -16.56 13.79 18.89
C GLU A 72 -15.73 15.05 18.62
N PHE A 73 -15.01 15.51 19.64
CA PHE A 73 -14.06 16.62 19.52
C PHE A 73 -12.93 16.28 18.52
N LEU A 74 -12.33 15.08 18.65
CA LEU A 74 -11.27 14.66 17.72
C LEU A 74 -11.73 14.56 16.27
N GLY A 75 -13.01 14.20 16.02
CA GLY A 75 -13.60 14.21 14.69
C GLY A 75 -13.67 15.59 14.05
N GLN A 76 -13.79 16.66 14.84
CA GLN A 76 -13.79 18.04 14.35
C GLN A 76 -12.39 18.50 13.92
N VAL A 77 -11.32 18.01 14.57
CA VAL A 77 -9.93 18.32 14.21
C VAL A 77 -9.64 18.00 12.75
N ALA A 78 -10.23 16.93 12.21
CA ALA A 78 -10.07 16.50 10.82
C ALA A 78 -10.44 17.58 9.78
N GLN A 79 -11.38 18.47 10.14
CA GLN A 79 -11.89 19.52 9.26
C GLN A 79 -10.86 20.63 9.06
N PHE A 80 -10.07 20.90 10.09
CA PHE A 80 -9.02 21.94 10.08
C PHE A 80 -7.68 21.37 9.65
N PHE A 81 -7.33 20.18 10.16
CA PHE A 81 -6.01 19.56 9.97
C PHE A 81 -6.18 18.09 9.57
N PRO A 82 -6.39 17.80 8.27
CA PRO A 82 -6.66 16.44 7.79
C PRO A 82 -5.49 15.47 7.99
N HIS A 83 -4.27 15.98 8.20
CA HIS A 83 -3.06 15.18 8.45
C HIS A 83 -2.68 15.08 9.92
N ALA A 84 -3.33 15.85 10.81
CA ALA A 84 -3.06 15.76 12.24
C ALA A 84 -3.50 14.39 12.76
N GLN A 85 -2.65 13.78 13.58
CA GLN A 85 -3.01 12.54 14.25
C GLN A 85 -3.94 12.82 15.43
N ARG A 86 -4.84 11.88 15.72
CA ARG A 86 -5.87 12.00 16.75
C ARG A 86 -5.85 10.78 17.67
N GLY A 87 -5.49 11.00 18.93
CA GLY A 87 -5.40 9.97 19.95
C GLY A 87 -6.47 10.12 21.04
N LEU A 88 -7.31 9.10 21.24
CA LEU A 88 -8.23 9.06 22.39
C LEU A 88 -7.47 8.54 23.62
N LEU A 89 -7.38 9.33 24.68
CA LEU A 89 -6.76 8.95 25.95
C LEU A 89 -7.73 8.08 26.74
N ILE A 90 -7.34 6.86 27.09
CA ILE A 90 -8.15 5.94 27.90
C ILE A 90 -7.48 5.57 29.22
N GLY A 91 -8.27 5.33 30.26
CA GLY A 91 -7.81 4.72 31.51
C GLY A 91 -7.33 3.26 31.32
N TRP A 92 -6.41 2.82 32.17
CA TRP A 92 -5.94 1.43 32.17
C TRP A 92 -7.08 0.46 32.50
N GLU A 93 -7.96 0.87 33.40
CA GLU A 93 -9.17 0.17 33.83
C GLU A 93 -10.19 -0.07 32.71
N HIS A 94 -10.14 0.71 31.63
CA HIS A 94 -11.01 0.57 30.47
C HIS A 94 -10.41 -0.32 29.37
N LEU A 95 -9.13 -0.68 29.50
CA LEU A 95 -8.48 -1.55 28.54
C LEU A 95 -9.08 -2.97 28.62
N GLY A 96 -9.62 -3.44 27.48
CA GLY A 96 -10.25 -4.76 27.38
C GLY A 96 -11.72 -4.81 27.80
N VAL A 97 -12.32 -3.67 28.18
CA VAL A 97 -13.77 -3.56 28.38
C VAL A 97 -14.47 -3.59 27.02
N PRO A 98 -15.41 -4.53 26.76
CA PRO A 98 -16.04 -4.70 25.45
C PRO A 98 -16.69 -3.43 24.90
N ASP A 99 -17.51 -2.74 25.70
CA ASP A 99 -18.24 -1.54 25.27
C ASP A 99 -17.29 -0.40 24.87
N VAL A 100 -16.17 -0.25 25.57
CA VAL A 100 -15.11 0.72 25.23
C VAL A 100 -14.44 0.31 23.92
N GLY A 101 -14.17 -0.99 23.73
CA GLY A 101 -13.65 -1.54 22.49
C GLY A 101 -14.55 -1.27 21.28
N ASP A 102 -15.86 -1.45 21.45
CA ASP A 102 -16.87 -1.19 20.39
C ASP A 102 -16.92 0.29 20.02
N GLN A 103 -16.91 1.19 21.02
CA GLN A 103 -16.87 2.65 20.79
C GLN A 103 -15.59 3.09 20.08
N ILE A 104 -14.43 2.58 20.50
CA ILE A 104 -13.15 2.86 19.84
C ILE A 104 -13.21 2.35 18.39
N PHE A 105 -13.68 1.13 18.17
CA PHE A 105 -13.77 0.56 16.82
C PHE A 105 -14.65 1.44 15.91
N GLU A 106 -15.82 1.86 16.37
CA GLU A 106 -16.72 2.74 15.63
C GLU A 106 -16.09 4.11 15.35
N ALA A 107 -15.47 4.73 16.35
CA ALA A 107 -14.81 6.03 16.20
C ALA A 107 -13.66 5.98 15.16
N ILE A 108 -12.86 4.91 15.16
CA ILE A 108 -11.81 4.73 14.16
C ILE A 108 -12.44 4.40 12.78
N ALA A 109 -13.52 3.62 12.72
CA ALA A 109 -14.20 3.30 11.45
C ALA A 109 -14.78 4.54 10.76
N GLN A 110 -15.23 5.51 11.55
CA GLN A 110 -15.76 6.80 11.08
C GLN A 110 -14.67 7.86 10.88
N GLY A 111 -13.39 7.52 11.07
CA GLY A 111 -12.26 8.43 10.90
C GLY A 111 -12.20 9.56 11.93
N ARG A 112 -12.90 9.42 13.05
CA ARG A 112 -12.94 10.43 14.13
C ARG A 112 -11.66 10.41 14.96
N ILE A 113 -11.07 9.23 15.14
CA ILE A 113 -9.78 9.04 15.80
C ILE A 113 -8.89 8.14 14.95
N ASP A 114 -7.57 8.28 15.09
CA ASP A 114 -6.60 7.40 14.46
C ASP A 114 -6.34 6.16 15.33
N HIS A 115 -6.23 6.34 16.66
CA HIS A 115 -6.20 5.25 17.64
C HIS A 115 -6.44 5.74 19.08
N TYR A 116 -6.53 4.82 20.05
CA TYR A 116 -6.44 5.15 21.47
C TYR A 116 -4.98 5.16 21.99
N VAL A 117 -4.78 5.82 23.14
CA VAL A 117 -3.56 5.86 23.94
C VAL A 117 -3.93 5.61 25.40
N VAL A 118 -3.30 4.64 26.05
CA VAL A 118 -3.48 4.47 27.49
C VAL A 118 -2.79 5.63 28.20
N ARG A 119 -3.48 6.26 29.16
CA ARG A 119 -2.94 7.38 29.94
C ARG A 119 -1.63 6.98 30.64
N PRO A 120 -0.67 7.90 30.76
CA PRO A 120 0.63 7.59 31.32
C PRO A 120 0.55 7.30 32.83
N ALA A 121 1.26 6.27 33.27
CA ALA A 121 1.44 5.94 34.68
C ALA A 121 2.93 6.03 35.10
N PRO A 122 3.27 6.37 36.36
CA PRO A 122 4.65 6.36 36.83
C PRO A 122 5.21 4.94 36.99
N PRO A 123 6.55 4.74 36.88
CA PRO A 123 7.61 5.69 36.45
C PRO A 123 7.61 5.87 34.90
N PRO A 124 8.50 6.67 34.24
CA PRO A 124 8.30 7.15 32.86
C PRO A 124 7.70 6.10 31.93
N ASP A 125 6.56 6.43 31.34
CA ASP A 125 5.72 5.44 30.68
C ASP A 125 6.18 5.25 29.22
N GLU A 126 7.09 4.30 29.03
CA GLU A 126 7.59 3.98 27.70
C GLU A 126 6.50 3.42 26.76
N GLN A 127 5.40 2.87 27.29
CA GLN A 127 4.28 2.45 26.45
C GLN A 127 3.51 3.67 25.92
N PHE A 128 3.27 4.66 26.77
CA PHE A 128 2.73 5.95 26.37
C PHE A 128 3.65 6.65 25.34
N HIS A 129 4.96 6.63 25.54
CA HIS A 129 5.88 7.25 24.59
C HIS A 129 6.02 6.48 23.28
N GLN A 130 6.00 5.15 23.30
CA GLN A 130 5.92 4.33 22.09
C GLN A 130 4.63 4.64 21.31
N ALA A 131 3.53 4.84 22.03
CA ALA A 131 2.26 5.23 21.48
C ALA A 131 2.36 6.58 20.75
N LEU A 132 2.87 7.62 21.41
CA LEU A 132 3.03 8.95 20.81
C LEU A 132 4.01 8.96 19.65
N SER A 133 5.18 8.32 19.79
CA SER A 133 6.19 8.26 18.74
C SER A 133 5.64 7.63 17.46
N SER A 134 4.75 6.65 17.58
CA SER A 134 4.10 6.03 16.42
C SER A 134 3.15 7.01 15.69
N PHE A 135 2.40 7.83 16.43
CA PHE A 135 1.58 8.89 15.84
C PHE A 135 2.46 9.95 15.17
N LEU A 136 3.49 10.44 15.86
CA LEU A 136 4.37 11.47 15.33
C LEU A 136 5.11 11.00 14.07
N LEU A 137 5.50 9.72 14.01
CA LEU A 137 6.04 9.12 12.79
C LEU A 137 5.00 9.11 11.66
N ALA A 138 3.78 8.64 11.91
CA ALA A 138 2.70 8.62 10.91
C ALA A 138 2.39 10.03 10.38
N TRP A 139 2.37 11.04 11.26
CA TRP A 139 2.24 12.45 10.86
C TRP A 139 3.39 12.92 9.97
N ALA A 140 4.64 12.64 10.36
CA ALA A 140 5.82 13.05 9.60
C ALA A 140 5.89 12.39 8.22
N GLU A 141 5.50 11.12 8.13
CA GLU A 141 5.39 10.36 6.88
C GLU A 141 4.28 10.90 5.98
N ALA A 142 3.09 11.18 6.54
CA ALA A 142 1.98 11.79 5.79
C ALA A 142 2.36 13.15 5.21
N ARG A 143 3.15 13.94 5.95
CA ARG A 143 3.71 15.21 5.47
C ARG A 143 4.96 15.06 4.60
N ARG A 144 5.38 13.83 4.32
CA ARG A 144 6.56 13.48 3.52
C ARG A 144 7.84 14.16 4.02
N ARG A 145 7.97 14.45 5.32
CA ARG A 145 9.15 15.07 5.96
C ARG A 145 10.16 14.02 6.44
N ALA A 146 10.36 12.96 5.67
CA ALA A 146 11.28 11.88 6.06
C ALA A 146 12.73 12.21 5.67
N PRO A 147 13.72 11.94 6.54
CA PRO A 147 15.12 11.94 6.14
C PRO A 147 15.36 10.88 5.04
N HIS A 148 16.35 11.11 4.18
CA HIS A 148 16.69 10.24 3.04
C HIS A 148 15.64 10.15 1.92
N THR A 149 14.96 11.26 1.62
CA THR A 149 14.03 11.35 0.49
C THR A 149 14.78 11.52 -0.85
N ILE A 150 14.37 10.75 -1.86
CA ILE A 150 14.82 10.88 -3.25
C ILE A 150 13.98 11.94 -3.96
N GLU A 151 14.62 12.92 -4.60
CA GLU A 151 13.89 13.94 -5.37
C GLU A 151 13.80 13.51 -6.84
N VAL A 152 12.59 13.49 -7.40
CA VAL A 152 12.32 13.22 -8.82
C VAL A 152 11.79 14.50 -9.46
N VAL A 153 12.46 14.99 -10.49
CA VAL A 153 12.04 16.17 -11.24
C VAL A 153 11.63 15.76 -12.66
N GLY A 154 10.42 16.12 -13.07
CA GLY A 154 9.88 15.83 -14.40
C GLY A 154 9.23 17.05 -15.05
N GLU A 155 9.02 17.01 -16.37
CA GLU A 155 8.31 18.08 -17.09
C GLU A 155 6.79 17.97 -16.93
N THR A 156 6.29 16.74 -16.83
CA THR A 156 4.86 16.39 -16.78
C THR A 156 4.60 15.39 -15.66
N TRP A 157 3.33 15.29 -15.22
CA TRP A 157 2.88 14.29 -14.23
C TRP A 157 2.80 12.86 -14.77
N SER A 158 2.90 12.69 -16.09
CA SER A 158 2.86 11.40 -16.80
C SER A 158 4.17 11.12 -17.55
N GLY A 159 4.30 9.93 -18.13
CA GLY A 159 5.47 9.51 -18.90
C GLY A 159 6.64 9.05 -18.04
N ARG A 160 7.87 9.23 -18.53
CA ARG A 160 9.06 8.63 -17.92
C ARG A 160 9.30 9.04 -16.46
N ALA A 161 9.03 10.30 -16.11
CA ALA A 161 9.20 10.79 -14.74
C ALA A 161 8.24 10.10 -13.75
N TYR A 162 7.02 9.81 -14.21
CA TYR A 162 6.03 9.05 -13.46
C TYR A 162 6.45 7.58 -13.33
N GLU A 163 6.97 6.95 -14.38
CA GLU A 163 7.49 5.57 -14.30
C GLU A 163 8.58 5.44 -13.24
N LEU A 164 9.50 6.40 -13.18
CA LEU A 164 10.54 6.46 -12.15
C LEU A 164 9.95 6.60 -10.74
N ARG A 165 8.97 7.49 -10.57
CA ARG A 165 8.23 7.66 -9.31
C ARG A 165 7.57 6.36 -8.87
N GLU A 166 6.89 5.69 -9.80
CA GLU A 166 6.23 4.41 -9.57
C GLU A 166 7.23 3.33 -9.17
N VAL A 167 8.38 3.23 -9.84
CA VAL A 167 9.45 2.27 -9.49
C VAL A 167 9.94 2.53 -8.06
N LEU A 168 10.21 3.78 -7.69
CA LEU A 168 10.64 4.14 -6.34
C LEU A 168 9.56 3.82 -5.30
N GLY A 169 8.30 4.13 -5.59
CA GLY A 169 7.16 3.81 -4.74
C GLY A 169 7.01 2.30 -4.52
N ARG A 170 7.08 1.51 -5.59
CA ARG A 170 7.04 0.04 -5.51
C ARG A 170 8.22 -0.53 -4.72
N CYS A 171 9.41 0.06 -4.83
CA CYS A 171 10.59 -0.35 -4.06
C CYS A 171 10.59 0.15 -2.60
N ALA A 172 9.48 0.75 -2.13
CA ALA A 172 9.37 1.38 -0.82
C ALA A 172 10.51 2.37 -0.54
N MET A 173 10.98 3.06 -1.59
CA MET A 173 12.01 4.10 -1.48
C MET A 173 11.33 5.44 -1.26
N PRO A 174 11.59 6.14 -0.13
CA PRO A 174 11.02 7.46 0.13
C PRO A 174 11.41 8.42 -0.99
N HIS A 175 10.42 9.05 -1.63
CA HIS A 175 10.66 9.95 -2.74
C HIS A 175 9.61 11.06 -2.84
N ARG A 176 9.98 12.14 -3.55
CA ARG A 176 9.13 13.27 -3.88
C ARG A 176 9.19 13.52 -5.38
N PHE A 177 8.08 14.04 -5.91
CA PHE A 177 7.99 14.40 -7.31
C PHE A 177 7.74 15.90 -7.43
N HIS A 178 8.48 16.54 -8.32
CA HIS A 178 8.39 17.95 -8.61
C HIS A 178 8.27 18.17 -10.12
N LEU A 179 7.32 19.01 -10.52
CA LEU A 179 7.33 19.57 -11.87
C LEU A 179 8.51 20.54 -11.99
N ALA A 180 9.26 20.47 -13.08
CA ALA A 180 10.39 21.36 -13.34
C ALA A 180 10.02 22.85 -13.28
N GLY A 181 8.77 23.18 -13.67
CA GLY A 181 8.22 24.52 -13.62
C GLY A 181 7.73 24.98 -12.23
N SER A 182 7.64 24.10 -11.22
CA SER A 182 7.22 24.48 -9.87
C SER A 182 8.35 25.17 -9.11
N GLU A 183 8.02 25.91 -8.05
CA GLU A 183 9.01 26.54 -7.18
C GLU A 183 9.97 25.50 -6.57
N GLN A 184 9.41 24.38 -6.08
CA GLN A 184 10.18 23.29 -5.50
C GLN A 184 11.06 22.60 -6.55
N GLY A 185 10.56 22.37 -7.77
CA GLY A 185 11.34 21.81 -8.86
C GLY A 185 12.52 22.71 -9.26
N ARG A 186 12.29 24.01 -9.37
CA ARG A 186 13.37 24.99 -9.60
C ARG A 186 14.39 25.01 -8.48
N ALA A 187 13.98 24.87 -7.21
CA ALA A 187 14.88 24.81 -6.07
C ALA A 187 15.80 23.57 -6.12
N VAL A 188 15.25 22.41 -6.45
CA VAL A 188 16.04 21.17 -6.64
C VAL A 188 17.03 21.34 -7.81
N LEU A 189 16.62 21.99 -8.90
CA LEU A 189 17.46 22.22 -10.07
C LEU A 189 18.51 23.33 -9.88
N ALA A 190 18.37 24.22 -8.89
CA ALA A 190 19.20 25.41 -8.73
C ALA A 190 20.70 25.14 -8.50
N GLY A 191 21.10 23.88 -8.24
CA GLY A 191 22.48 23.46 -8.08
C GLY A 191 22.96 22.38 -9.06
N THR A 192 22.13 21.93 -10.00
CA THR A 192 22.46 20.77 -10.86
C THR A 192 23.02 21.16 -12.24
N GLY A 193 22.88 22.43 -12.64
CA GLY A 193 23.22 22.92 -13.98
C GLY A 193 22.14 22.57 -15.02
N PRO A 194 22.36 22.87 -16.31
CA PRO A 194 21.46 22.42 -17.37
C PRO A 194 21.54 20.90 -17.49
N ARG A 195 20.41 20.22 -17.25
CA ARG A 195 20.31 18.75 -17.19
C ARG A 195 19.12 18.24 -17.99
N ARG A 196 19.21 17.01 -18.48
CA ARG A 196 18.09 16.33 -19.15
C ARG A 196 17.10 15.77 -18.11
N LEU A 197 15.82 16.01 -18.34
CA LEU A 197 14.72 15.47 -17.53
C LEU A 197 14.20 14.14 -18.13
N PRO A 198 13.63 13.24 -17.31
CA PRO A 198 13.47 13.37 -15.85
C PRO A 198 14.79 13.18 -15.10
N LEU A 199 14.89 13.81 -13.92
CA LEU A 199 16.11 13.83 -13.12
C LEU A 199 15.84 13.27 -11.72
N ILE A 200 16.74 12.43 -11.22
CA ILE A 200 16.71 11.91 -9.85
C ILE A 200 17.87 12.48 -9.05
N VAL A 201 17.58 13.00 -7.85
CA VAL A 201 18.59 13.37 -6.83
C VAL A 201 18.47 12.43 -5.64
N MET A 202 19.53 11.68 -5.39
CA MET A 202 19.62 10.75 -4.28
C MET A 202 19.90 11.48 -2.96
N PRO A 203 19.56 10.90 -1.80
CA PRO A 203 19.93 11.43 -0.49
C PRO A 203 21.42 11.68 -0.28
N SER A 204 22.27 10.95 -1.03
CA SER A 204 23.73 11.13 -1.04
C SER A 204 24.19 12.37 -1.81
N GLY A 205 23.29 13.06 -2.52
CA GLY A 205 23.59 14.15 -3.44
C GLY A 205 23.92 13.69 -4.86
N ALA A 206 23.93 12.38 -5.14
CA ALA A 206 24.13 11.87 -6.50
C ALA A 206 22.96 12.26 -7.41
N VAL A 207 23.27 12.75 -8.61
CA VAL A 207 22.30 13.22 -9.60
C VAL A 207 22.34 12.32 -10.83
N MET A 208 21.18 11.85 -11.28
CA MET A 208 21.04 10.97 -12.45
C MET A 208 20.05 11.56 -13.46
N GLU A 209 20.44 11.56 -14.74
CA GLU A 209 19.61 12.03 -15.86
C GLU A 209 18.95 10.82 -16.53
N ASP A 210 17.63 10.78 -16.55
CA ASP A 210 16.82 9.72 -17.16
C ASP A 210 17.33 8.30 -16.82
N PRO A 211 17.53 7.96 -15.52
CA PRO A 211 18.18 6.70 -15.15
C PRO A 211 17.35 5.48 -15.55
N SER A 212 18.03 4.38 -15.83
CA SER A 212 17.40 3.06 -15.86
C SER A 212 17.11 2.56 -14.44
N ASN A 213 16.29 1.52 -14.32
CA ASN A 213 16.05 0.87 -13.03
C ASN A 213 17.37 0.33 -12.44
N THR A 214 18.23 -0.24 -13.28
CA THR A 214 19.56 -0.73 -12.88
C THR A 214 20.44 0.37 -12.32
N ASP A 215 20.42 1.58 -12.92
CA ASP A 215 21.18 2.73 -12.42
C ASP A 215 20.72 3.15 -11.02
N ILE A 216 19.41 3.13 -10.77
CA ILE A 216 18.82 3.44 -9.46
C ILE A 216 19.23 2.40 -8.42
N ALA A 217 19.14 1.10 -8.76
CA ALA A 217 19.53 0.01 -7.88
C ALA A 217 21.01 0.09 -7.48
N ARG A 218 21.88 0.38 -8.45
CA ARG A 218 23.32 0.59 -8.25
C ARG A 218 23.58 1.79 -7.34
N SER A 219 22.96 2.93 -7.64
CA SER A 219 23.15 4.15 -6.85
C SER A 219 22.58 4.02 -5.43
N ALA A 220 21.58 3.17 -5.21
CA ALA A 220 21.03 2.88 -3.89
C ALA A 220 21.88 1.88 -3.08
N GLY A 221 22.95 1.33 -3.67
CA GLY A 221 23.79 0.30 -3.04
C GLY A 221 23.11 -1.06 -2.90
N LYS A 222 22.10 -1.33 -3.75
CA LYS A 222 21.25 -2.54 -3.67
C LYS A 222 21.42 -3.50 -4.87
N GLU A 223 22.40 -3.27 -5.74
CA GLU A 223 22.64 -4.14 -6.89
C GLU A 223 23.23 -5.48 -6.43
N LEU A 224 22.42 -6.52 -6.50
CA LEU A 224 22.85 -7.92 -6.45
C LEU A 224 22.62 -8.50 -7.85
N ASP A 225 23.69 -8.94 -8.51
CA ASP A 225 23.60 -9.79 -9.69
C ASP A 225 23.62 -11.25 -9.23
N PRO A 226 22.50 -11.99 -9.28
CA PRO A 226 22.46 -13.41 -8.92
C PRO A 226 22.97 -14.33 -10.06
N SER A 227 23.34 -13.77 -11.23
CA SER A 227 23.77 -14.54 -12.39
C SER A 227 25.00 -15.39 -12.11
N GLY A 228 24.97 -16.65 -12.56
CA GLY A 228 26.05 -17.61 -12.34
C GLY A 228 26.11 -18.19 -10.92
N GLU A 229 25.22 -17.77 -10.03
CA GLU A 229 25.14 -18.34 -8.67
C GLU A 229 24.12 -19.49 -8.57
N ARG A 230 24.36 -20.36 -7.60
CA ARG A 230 23.44 -21.42 -7.17
C ARG A 230 22.84 -21.09 -5.80
N TYR A 231 21.55 -21.34 -5.66
CA TYR A 231 20.77 -21.15 -4.44
C TYR A 231 20.02 -22.42 -4.07
N ASP A 232 19.80 -22.65 -2.78
CA ASP A 232 18.91 -23.71 -2.31
C ASP A 232 17.46 -23.36 -2.66
N LEU A 233 17.13 -22.08 -2.51
CA LEU A 233 15.80 -21.52 -2.72
C LEU A 233 15.88 -20.22 -3.54
N VAL A 234 15.19 -20.19 -4.68
CA VAL A 234 14.88 -18.96 -5.41
C VAL A 234 13.39 -18.64 -5.26
N ILE A 235 13.09 -17.43 -4.83
CA ILE A 235 11.72 -16.92 -4.71
C ILE A 235 11.51 -15.89 -5.82
N VAL A 236 10.52 -16.10 -6.67
CA VAL A 236 10.16 -15.16 -7.74
C VAL A 236 8.95 -14.36 -7.30
N GLY A 237 9.16 -13.08 -6.99
CA GLY A 237 8.14 -12.18 -6.45
C GLY A 237 8.40 -11.76 -5.01
N CYS A 238 8.31 -10.46 -4.73
CA CYS A 238 8.60 -9.84 -3.43
C CYS A 238 7.33 -9.31 -2.72
N GLY A 239 6.16 -9.89 -3.03
CA GLY A 239 4.91 -9.67 -2.30
C GLY A 239 4.89 -10.33 -0.90
N PRO A 240 3.77 -10.28 -0.14
CA PRO A 240 3.71 -10.85 1.20
C PRO A 240 4.05 -12.34 1.28
N ALA A 241 3.66 -13.13 0.26
CA ALA A 241 4.01 -14.54 0.17
C ALA A 241 5.52 -14.74 -0.02
N GLY A 242 6.14 -13.98 -0.93
CA GLY A 242 7.57 -14.08 -1.21
C GLY A 242 8.43 -13.58 -0.05
N LEU A 243 8.05 -12.48 0.58
CA LEU A 243 8.71 -11.96 1.78
C LEU A 243 8.63 -12.95 2.95
N SER A 244 7.47 -13.58 3.15
CA SER A 244 7.32 -14.63 4.16
C SER A 244 8.22 -15.83 3.87
N ALA A 245 8.20 -16.33 2.63
CA ALA A 245 9.09 -17.42 2.20
C ALA A 245 10.57 -17.05 2.40
N ALA A 246 10.95 -15.79 2.17
CA ALA A 246 12.32 -15.32 2.36
C ALA A 246 12.73 -15.30 3.84
N VAL A 247 11.85 -14.82 4.72
CA VAL A 247 12.08 -14.84 6.18
C VAL A 247 12.30 -16.27 6.65
N TYR A 248 11.36 -17.17 6.34
CA TYR A 248 11.42 -18.56 6.81
C TYR A 248 12.60 -19.31 6.20
N GLY A 249 12.78 -19.24 4.87
CA GLY A 249 13.86 -19.92 4.17
C GLY A 249 15.24 -19.51 4.66
N ALA A 250 15.49 -18.20 4.81
CA ALA A 250 16.76 -17.71 5.34
C ALA A 250 16.95 -18.06 6.82
N SER A 251 15.91 -17.96 7.65
CA SER A 251 15.99 -18.30 9.08
C SER A 251 16.29 -19.79 9.34
N GLU A 252 15.87 -20.67 8.41
CA GLU A 252 16.12 -22.11 8.44
C GLU A 252 17.46 -22.49 7.78
N GLY A 253 18.27 -21.51 7.38
CA GLY A 253 19.63 -21.69 6.90
C GLY A 253 19.76 -21.98 5.40
N LEU A 254 18.69 -21.83 4.62
CA LEU A 254 18.74 -21.99 3.15
C LEU A 254 19.44 -20.80 2.52
N ARG A 255 20.35 -21.05 1.56
CA ARG A 255 20.88 -20.00 0.69
C ARG A 255 19.77 -19.51 -0.21
N THR A 256 19.14 -18.41 0.21
CA THR A 256 17.91 -17.89 -0.38
C THR A 256 18.14 -16.58 -1.14
N VAL A 257 17.56 -16.48 -2.34
CA VAL A 257 17.45 -15.22 -3.08
C VAL A 257 16.01 -14.95 -3.48
N VAL A 258 15.59 -13.69 -3.34
CA VAL A 258 14.33 -13.16 -3.87
C VAL A 258 14.65 -12.35 -5.12
N ILE A 259 13.99 -12.67 -6.23
CA ILE A 259 14.10 -11.97 -7.50
C ILE A 259 12.76 -11.32 -7.81
N ASP A 260 12.76 -10.01 -8.03
CA ASP A 260 11.52 -9.26 -8.30
C ASP A 260 11.79 -8.01 -9.15
N SER A 261 10.89 -7.73 -10.09
CA SER A 261 11.02 -6.65 -11.07
C SER A 261 10.81 -5.24 -10.50
N GLY A 262 10.50 -5.12 -9.20
CA GLY A 262 10.73 -3.88 -8.46
C GLY A 262 9.65 -3.49 -7.45
N SER A 263 9.00 -4.44 -6.77
CA SER A 263 7.98 -4.16 -5.76
C SER A 263 8.20 -4.92 -4.45
N ILE A 264 8.86 -4.29 -3.47
CA ILE A 264 8.89 -4.80 -2.08
C ILE A 264 7.49 -4.64 -1.50
N GLY A 265 6.82 -5.76 -1.26
CA GLY A 265 5.44 -5.82 -0.78
C GLY A 265 4.40 -6.06 -1.86
N GLY A 266 4.77 -6.00 -3.15
CA GLY A 266 3.83 -6.20 -4.26
C GLY A 266 2.58 -5.33 -4.13
N GLN A 267 1.41 -5.88 -4.49
CA GLN A 267 0.13 -5.19 -4.36
C GLN A 267 -0.23 -4.76 -2.94
N ALA A 268 0.35 -5.36 -1.90
CA ALA A 268 0.01 -4.98 -0.53
C ALA A 268 0.39 -3.53 -0.23
N THR A 269 1.42 -2.98 -0.88
CA THR A 269 1.89 -1.60 -0.64
C THR A 269 0.84 -0.53 -0.92
N SER A 270 -0.13 -0.82 -1.79
CA SER A 270 -1.23 0.08 -2.09
C SER A 270 -2.29 0.14 -0.97
N SER A 271 -2.23 -0.77 0.01
CA SER A 271 -3.11 -0.76 1.19
C SER A 271 -2.67 0.30 2.20
N SER A 272 -3.48 1.36 2.32
CA SER A 272 -3.27 2.45 3.28
C SER A 272 -3.36 2.02 4.74
N SER A 273 -4.12 0.97 5.05
CA SER A 273 -4.19 0.40 6.40
C SER A 273 -4.67 -1.06 6.36
N ILE A 274 -3.95 -1.94 7.04
CA ILE A 274 -4.29 -3.34 7.26
C ILE A 274 -4.55 -3.52 8.76
N ARG A 275 -5.82 -3.54 9.16
CA ARG A 275 -6.23 -3.65 10.57
C ARG A 275 -6.47 -5.09 11.04
N ASN A 276 -6.63 -6.02 10.11
CA ASN A 276 -6.91 -7.42 10.39
C ASN A 276 -5.66 -8.31 10.34
N TYR A 277 -4.46 -7.72 10.46
CA TYR A 277 -3.20 -8.46 10.52
C TYR A 277 -2.76 -8.60 11.97
N LEU A 278 -2.68 -9.85 12.43
CA LEU A 278 -2.36 -10.19 13.82
C LEU A 278 -1.01 -9.58 14.25
N GLY A 279 -0.97 -8.99 15.45
CA GLY A 279 0.23 -8.37 16.02
C GLY A 279 0.35 -6.87 15.79
N PHE A 280 -0.47 -6.26 14.92
CA PHE A 280 -0.50 -4.82 14.68
C PHE A 280 -1.81 -4.20 15.18
N GLN A 281 -1.88 -3.95 16.50
CA GLN A 281 -3.09 -3.42 17.15
C GLN A 281 -3.62 -2.11 16.54
N ARG A 282 -2.72 -1.26 16.02
CA ARG A 282 -3.09 0.00 15.34
C ARG A 282 -3.36 -0.13 13.84
N GLY A 283 -3.35 -1.37 13.35
CA GLY A 283 -3.11 -1.66 11.96
C GLY A 283 -1.68 -1.31 11.52
N ILE A 284 -1.38 -1.63 10.28
CA ILE A 284 -0.09 -1.37 9.63
C ILE A 284 -0.35 -1.06 8.16
N THR A 285 0.39 -0.13 7.56
CA THR A 285 0.31 0.07 6.11
C THR A 285 0.94 -1.12 5.41
N GLY A 286 0.49 -1.47 4.20
CA GLY A 286 1.10 -2.61 3.51
C GLY A 286 2.56 -2.36 3.12
N ALA A 287 2.93 -1.10 2.86
CA ALA A 287 4.32 -0.70 2.64
C ALA A 287 5.19 -0.93 3.89
N GLU A 288 4.69 -0.56 5.07
CA GLU A 288 5.41 -0.75 6.33
C GLU A 288 5.56 -2.23 6.69
N LEU A 289 4.50 -3.02 6.50
CA LEU A 289 4.54 -4.47 6.69
C LEU A 289 5.62 -5.12 5.81
N ALA A 290 5.64 -4.75 4.53
CA ALA A 290 6.60 -5.26 3.57
C ALA A 290 8.04 -4.85 3.91
N ARG A 291 8.24 -3.58 4.28
CA ARG A 291 9.55 -3.05 4.68
C ARG A 291 10.10 -3.80 5.90
N ARG A 292 9.27 -4.05 6.92
CA ARG A 292 9.67 -4.82 8.11
C ARG A 292 10.03 -6.26 7.75
N ALA A 293 9.22 -6.92 6.92
CA ALA A 293 9.49 -8.29 6.49
C ALA A 293 10.77 -8.40 5.65
N TYR A 294 11.01 -7.44 4.74
CA TYR A 294 12.27 -7.32 4.00
C TYR A 294 13.48 -7.20 4.92
N GLN A 295 13.43 -6.26 5.89
CA GLN A 295 14.51 -6.05 6.85
C GLN A 295 14.78 -7.32 7.67
N GLN A 296 13.74 -8.02 8.09
CA GLN A 296 13.86 -9.27 8.82
C GLN A 296 14.52 -10.38 7.99
N ALA A 297 14.06 -10.60 6.75
CA ALA A 297 14.63 -11.59 5.85
C ALA A 297 16.09 -11.28 5.52
N TRP A 298 16.41 -10.01 5.27
CA TRP A 298 17.77 -9.56 5.01
C TRP A 298 18.72 -9.83 6.20
N VAL A 299 18.29 -9.57 7.44
CA VAL A 299 19.07 -9.89 8.65
C VAL A 299 19.31 -11.38 8.80
N PHE A 300 18.35 -12.23 8.40
CA PHE A 300 18.55 -13.69 8.36
C PHE A 300 19.46 -14.17 7.21
N GLY A 301 19.86 -13.29 6.30
CA GLY A 301 20.79 -13.61 5.21
C GLY A 301 20.12 -13.85 3.86
N ALA A 302 18.80 -13.60 3.72
CA ALA A 302 18.17 -13.59 2.41
C ALA A 302 18.78 -12.51 1.51
N ARG A 303 19.08 -12.88 0.27
CA ARG A 303 19.56 -11.96 -0.75
C ARG A 303 18.39 -11.45 -1.60
N PHE A 304 18.49 -10.22 -2.10
CA PHE A 304 17.43 -9.61 -2.92
C PHE A 304 18.02 -9.04 -4.21
N ALA A 305 17.59 -9.58 -5.34
CA ALA A 305 17.85 -9.06 -6.67
C ALA A 305 16.64 -8.22 -7.09
N PHE A 306 16.70 -6.92 -6.81
CA PHE A 306 15.63 -5.98 -7.17
C PHE A 306 15.77 -5.49 -8.59
N MET A 307 14.63 -5.13 -9.19
CA MET A 307 14.54 -4.56 -10.54
C MET A 307 15.09 -5.50 -11.62
N GLN A 308 14.90 -6.81 -11.40
CA GLN A 308 15.25 -7.87 -12.34
C GLN A 308 14.04 -8.78 -12.50
N GLU A 309 13.78 -9.22 -13.73
CA GLU A 309 12.62 -10.04 -14.06
C GLU A 309 13.06 -11.44 -14.48
N VAL A 310 12.36 -12.46 -13.97
CA VAL A 310 12.52 -13.82 -14.49
C VAL A 310 11.63 -13.96 -15.72
N THR A 311 12.23 -14.25 -16.87
CA THR A 311 11.52 -14.32 -18.16
C THR A 311 11.23 -15.75 -18.59
N ASP A 312 11.96 -16.73 -18.05
CA ASP A 312 11.75 -18.15 -18.32
C ASP A 312 12.26 -19.01 -17.16
N LEU A 313 11.72 -20.22 -17.02
CA LEU A 313 12.25 -21.24 -16.12
C LEU A 313 12.20 -22.63 -16.75
N CYS A 314 13.18 -23.47 -16.42
CA CYS A 314 13.15 -24.87 -16.83
C CYS A 314 13.85 -25.78 -15.82
N ARG A 315 13.34 -27.01 -15.66
CA ARG A 315 14.00 -28.04 -14.85
C ARG A 315 15.08 -28.73 -15.69
N ARG A 316 16.26 -28.90 -15.11
CA ARG A 316 17.43 -29.62 -15.64
C ARG A 316 17.89 -30.65 -14.62
N ASP A 317 18.84 -31.51 -15.00
CA ASP A 317 19.35 -32.58 -14.14
C ASP A 317 20.00 -32.04 -12.85
N ASP A 318 20.57 -30.84 -12.91
CA ASP A 318 21.29 -30.21 -11.82
C ASP A 318 20.42 -29.23 -11.00
N GLY A 319 19.18 -28.95 -11.39
CA GLY A 319 18.29 -28.05 -10.65
C GLY A 319 17.30 -27.34 -11.55
N ILE A 320 16.77 -26.22 -11.08
CA ILE A 320 15.87 -25.35 -11.83
C ILE A 320 16.65 -24.14 -12.30
N VAL A 321 16.67 -23.93 -13.60
CA VAL A 321 17.36 -22.81 -14.26
C VAL A 321 16.34 -21.71 -14.51
N LEU A 322 16.63 -20.51 -14.01
CA LEU A 322 15.83 -19.29 -14.22
C LEU A 322 16.62 -18.34 -15.12
N THR A 323 15.97 -17.84 -16.18
CA THR A 323 16.55 -16.84 -17.09
C THR A 323 16.06 -15.45 -16.68
N LEU A 324 16.98 -14.49 -16.60
CA LEU A 324 16.68 -13.10 -16.27
C LEU A 324 16.54 -12.25 -17.54
N ASP A 325 15.77 -11.17 -17.45
CA ASP A 325 15.63 -10.14 -18.49
C ASP A 325 16.97 -9.48 -18.87
N THR A 326 17.92 -9.46 -17.94
CA THR A 326 19.31 -9.02 -18.18
C THR A 326 20.14 -10.00 -19.02
N GLY A 327 19.60 -11.19 -19.33
CA GLY A 327 20.32 -12.30 -19.97
C GLY A 327 21.12 -13.18 -18.99
N GLY A 328 21.11 -12.84 -17.70
CA GLY A 328 21.71 -13.64 -16.64
C GLY A 328 20.95 -14.95 -16.37
N VAL A 329 21.62 -15.91 -15.73
CA VAL A 329 21.03 -17.21 -15.40
C VAL A 329 21.28 -17.55 -13.94
N VAL A 330 20.25 -18.01 -13.24
CA VAL A 330 20.30 -18.42 -11.82
C VAL A 330 19.90 -19.89 -11.71
N VAL A 331 20.61 -20.65 -10.87
CA VAL A 331 20.28 -22.06 -10.60
C VAL A 331 19.71 -22.22 -9.19
N ALA A 332 18.58 -22.90 -9.07
CA ALA A 332 17.88 -23.15 -7.82
C ALA A 332 17.75 -24.66 -7.55
N GLY A 333 17.84 -25.06 -6.28
CA GLY A 333 17.37 -26.38 -5.84
C GLY A 333 15.84 -26.47 -5.90
N VAL A 334 15.17 -25.45 -5.36
CA VAL A 334 13.71 -25.30 -5.37
C VAL A 334 13.33 -23.86 -5.72
N VAL A 335 12.22 -23.69 -6.44
CA VAL A 335 11.65 -22.38 -6.78
C VAL A 335 10.30 -22.20 -6.10
N VAL A 336 10.07 -21.04 -5.51
CA VAL A 336 8.74 -20.59 -5.04
C VAL A 336 8.27 -19.44 -5.93
N LEU A 337 7.20 -19.67 -6.69
CA LEU A 337 6.50 -18.67 -7.49
C LEU A 337 5.54 -17.89 -6.59
N ALA A 338 5.91 -16.65 -6.27
CA ALA A 338 5.16 -15.72 -5.45
C ALA A 338 4.85 -14.41 -6.21
N THR A 339 4.62 -14.52 -7.52
CA THR A 339 4.49 -13.38 -8.46
C THR A 339 3.19 -12.59 -8.30
N GLY A 340 2.26 -13.05 -7.47
CA GLY A 340 1.01 -12.37 -7.17
C GLY A 340 0.11 -12.18 -8.40
N ALA A 341 -0.60 -11.05 -8.42
CA ALA A 341 -1.49 -10.66 -9.50
C ALA A 341 -1.45 -9.13 -9.73
N HIS A 342 -1.74 -8.71 -10.96
CA HIS A 342 -1.88 -7.32 -11.36
C HIS A 342 -3.35 -6.97 -11.56
N TYR A 343 -3.75 -5.72 -11.32
CA TYR A 343 -5.08 -5.27 -11.73
C TYR A 343 -5.26 -5.41 -13.25
N SER A 344 -6.44 -5.89 -13.64
CA SER A 344 -6.81 -5.96 -15.06
C SER A 344 -6.78 -4.55 -15.67
N ARG A 345 -6.20 -4.43 -16.86
CA ARG A 345 -6.17 -3.18 -17.63
C ARG A 345 -7.48 -2.97 -18.39
N LEU A 346 -7.87 -1.71 -18.59
CA LEU A 346 -9.08 -1.38 -19.35
C LEU A 346 -8.85 -1.57 -20.85
N GLY A 347 -7.62 -1.36 -21.34
CA GLY A 347 -7.26 -1.55 -22.74
C GLY A 347 -7.68 -0.40 -23.66
N VAL A 348 -7.92 0.79 -23.09
CA VAL A 348 -8.24 2.01 -23.84
C VAL A 348 -6.99 2.88 -23.87
N GLU A 349 -6.29 2.90 -25.00
CA GLU A 349 -4.95 3.52 -25.16
C GLU A 349 -4.89 4.97 -24.64
N SER A 350 -5.89 5.79 -24.97
CA SER A 350 -5.95 7.19 -24.53
C SER A 350 -6.09 7.35 -23.01
N LEU A 351 -6.68 6.38 -22.31
CA LEU A 351 -6.77 6.36 -20.86
C LEU A 351 -5.53 5.72 -20.22
N GLU A 352 -4.94 4.71 -20.85
CA GLU A 352 -3.66 4.14 -20.37
C GLU A 352 -2.54 5.19 -20.40
N ALA A 353 -2.55 6.09 -21.39
CA ALA A 353 -1.61 7.22 -21.48
C ALA A 353 -1.73 8.21 -20.30
N LEU A 354 -2.87 8.22 -19.62
CA LEU A 354 -3.16 9.06 -18.45
C LEU A 354 -3.03 8.29 -17.13
N HIS A 355 -2.44 7.09 -17.16
CA HIS A 355 -2.16 6.34 -15.94
C HIS A 355 -1.29 7.18 -14.99
N GLY A 356 -1.80 7.41 -13.77
CA GLY A 356 -1.17 8.28 -12.78
C GLY A 356 -1.53 9.76 -12.86
N ALA A 357 -2.20 10.17 -13.93
CA ALA A 357 -2.62 11.53 -14.23
C ALA A 357 -4.15 11.57 -14.37
N GLY A 358 -4.84 11.21 -13.29
CA GLY A 358 -6.29 11.09 -13.23
C GLY A 358 -6.83 9.70 -13.57
N VAL A 359 -6.03 8.76 -14.10
CA VAL A 359 -6.43 7.35 -14.26
C VAL A 359 -5.63 6.46 -13.31
N PHE A 360 -6.32 5.71 -12.45
CA PHE A 360 -5.71 4.92 -11.38
C PHE A 360 -6.22 3.47 -11.40
N TYR A 361 -5.33 2.53 -11.10
CA TYR A 361 -5.63 1.10 -10.98
C TYR A 361 -5.51 0.65 -9.53
N GLY A 362 -6.59 0.13 -8.96
CA GLY A 362 -6.60 -0.22 -7.54
C GLY A 362 -6.63 0.98 -6.60
N ALA A 363 -6.15 0.75 -5.38
CA ALA A 363 -6.22 1.58 -4.17
C ALA A 363 -6.72 3.03 -4.36
N ALA A 364 -7.84 3.34 -3.72
CA ALA A 364 -8.45 4.67 -3.73
C ALA A 364 -7.91 5.61 -2.63
N ALA A 365 -7.22 5.06 -1.62
CA ALA A 365 -6.96 5.79 -0.39
C ALA A 365 -5.76 6.74 -0.45
N SER A 366 -4.70 6.39 -1.17
CA SER A 366 -3.54 7.26 -1.39
C SER A 366 -3.88 8.49 -2.24
N GLU A 367 -4.86 8.33 -3.12
CA GLU A 367 -5.30 9.32 -4.11
C GLU A 367 -6.54 10.09 -3.64
N ALA A 368 -7.18 9.66 -2.54
CA ALA A 368 -8.37 10.31 -2.00
C ALA A 368 -8.19 11.83 -1.77
N PRO A 369 -7.05 12.31 -1.22
CA PRO A 369 -6.81 13.75 -1.11
C PRO A 369 -6.71 14.48 -2.46
N LEU A 370 -6.24 13.80 -3.52
CA LEU A 370 -6.06 14.40 -4.85
C LEU A 370 -7.38 14.70 -5.55
N VAL A 371 -8.45 13.98 -5.17
CA VAL A 371 -9.77 14.10 -5.80
C VAL A 371 -10.72 15.01 -5.03
N ALA A 372 -10.25 15.64 -3.95
CA ALA A 372 -11.05 16.51 -3.11
C ALA A 372 -11.78 17.58 -3.95
N GLY A 373 -13.09 17.70 -3.78
CA GLY A 373 -13.91 18.67 -4.52
C GLY A 373 -14.13 18.41 -6.01
N ASN A 374 -13.67 17.27 -6.56
CA ASN A 374 -13.75 16.94 -7.98
C ASN A 374 -14.73 15.79 -8.30
N GLU A 375 -15.01 15.56 -9.58
CA GLU A 375 -15.83 14.42 -10.07
C GLU A 375 -14.98 13.18 -10.36
N VAL A 376 -15.39 12.07 -9.76
CA VAL A 376 -14.65 10.80 -9.76
C VAL A 376 -15.52 9.68 -10.31
N TYR A 377 -14.92 8.83 -11.15
CA TYR A 377 -15.54 7.63 -11.68
C TYR A 377 -14.84 6.39 -11.15
N ILE A 378 -15.60 5.34 -10.86
CA ILE A 378 -15.07 4.04 -10.43
C ILE A 378 -15.67 2.98 -11.33
N VAL A 379 -14.84 2.17 -12.00
CA VAL A 379 -15.31 1.06 -12.83
C VAL A 379 -15.16 -0.24 -12.05
N GLY A 380 -16.28 -0.88 -11.72
CA GLY A 380 -16.30 -2.15 -11.02
C GLY A 380 -17.60 -2.37 -10.25
N GLY A 381 -18.08 -3.62 -10.22
CA GLY A 381 -19.35 -4.00 -9.59
C GLY A 381 -19.20 -4.92 -8.37
N ALA A 382 -18.01 -5.01 -7.79
CA ALA A 382 -17.70 -5.91 -6.69
C ALA A 382 -17.39 -5.16 -5.38
N ASN A 383 -17.17 -5.89 -4.28
CA ASN A 383 -16.90 -5.31 -2.96
C ASN A 383 -15.80 -4.25 -2.95
N SER A 384 -14.69 -4.47 -3.64
CA SER A 384 -13.59 -3.48 -3.70
C SER A 384 -14.04 -2.15 -4.32
N ALA A 385 -14.89 -2.19 -5.34
CA ALA A 385 -15.42 -0.99 -5.98
C ALA A 385 -16.39 -0.24 -5.06
N GLY A 386 -17.28 -0.95 -4.36
CA GLY A 386 -18.20 -0.33 -3.39
C GLY A 386 -17.46 0.31 -2.21
N GLN A 387 -16.45 -0.37 -1.67
CA GLN A 387 -15.61 0.16 -0.59
C GLN A 387 -14.83 1.41 -1.03
N ALA A 388 -14.27 1.39 -2.24
CA ALA A 388 -13.62 2.55 -2.82
C ALA A 388 -14.59 3.72 -3.02
N ALA A 389 -15.83 3.45 -3.46
CA ALA A 389 -16.84 4.47 -3.66
C ALA A 389 -17.20 5.19 -2.36
N VAL A 390 -17.50 4.43 -1.30
CA VAL A 390 -17.80 4.98 0.03
C VAL A 390 -16.62 5.77 0.59
N HIS A 391 -15.40 5.27 0.41
CA HIS A 391 -14.20 5.98 0.87
C HIS A 391 -13.98 7.31 0.13
N LEU A 392 -14.04 7.30 -1.20
CA LEU A 392 -13.80 8.48 -2.03
C LEU A 392 -14.91 9.53 -1.88
N ALA A 393 -16.14 9.10 -1.56
CA ALA A 393 -17.27 9.98 -1.31
C ALA A 393 -17.04 10.96 -0.14
N ALA A 394 -16.14 10.63 0.80
CA ALA A 394 -15.76 11.54 1.88
C ALA A 394 -14.90 12.74 1.41
N TYR A 395 -14.34 12.68 0.20
CA TYR A 395 -13.42 13.70 -0.34
C TYR A 395 -13.96 14.34 -1.61
N ALA A 396 -14.46 13.53 -2.54
CA ALA A 396 -14.89 13.96 -3.86
C ALA A 396 -16.21 14.74 -3.80
N ARG A 397 -16.40 15.66 -4.76
CA ARG A 397 -17.69 16.35 -4.94
C ARG A 397 -18.77 15.35 -5.33
N ARG A 398 -18.43 14.40 -6.20
CA ARG A 398 -19.33 13.33 -6.67
C ARG A 398 -18.52 12.11 -7.07
N VAL A 399 -19.02 10.93 -6.70
CA VAL A 399 -18.48 9.64 -7.14
C VAL A 399 -19.51 8.95 -8.02
N THR A 400 -19.10 8.42 -9.17
CA THR A 400 -19.98 7.64 -10.06
C THR A 400 -19.41 6.23 -10.25
N LEU A 401 -20.13 5.22 -9.76
CA LEU A 401 -19.86 3.81 -10.02
C LEU A 401 -20.38 3.45 -11.42
N VAL A 402 -19.50 2.98 -12.29
CA VAL A 402 -19.82 2.48 -13.64
C VAL A 402 -19.70 0.96 -13.63
N VAL A 403 -20.83 0.30 -13.90
CA VAL A 403 -20.95 -1.16 -13.74
C VAL A 403 -21.55 -1.77 -15.00
N ARG A 404 -20.88 -2.79 -15.55
CA ARG A 404 -21.34 -3.52 -16.73
C ARG A 404 -22.60 -4.35 -16.47
N ALA A 405 -22.76 -4.84 -15.24
CA ALA A 405 -23.93 -5.62 -14.83
C ALA A 405 -25.17 -4.74 -14.69
N GLU A 406 -26.34 -5.36 -14.77
CA GLU A 406 -27.65 -4.69 -14.62
C GLU A 406 -27.92 -4.23 -13.18
N SER A 407 -27.24 -4.82 -12.19
CA SER A 407 -27.33 -4.46 -10.77
C SER A 407 -26.01 -4.69 -10.04
N LEU A 408 -25.86 -4.05 -8.86
CA LEU A 408 -24.72 -4.28 -7.95
C LEU A 408 -24.82 -5.62 -7.20
N GLU A 409 -26.04 -6.13 -7.00
CA GLU A 409 -26.34 -7.29 -6.15
C GLU A 409 -25.61 -8.58 -6.57
N LYS A 410 -25.25 -8.72 -7.85
CA LYS A 410 -24.53 -9.90 -8.36
C LYS A 410 -23.08 -9.98 -7.88
N GLY A 411 -22.42 -8.84 -7.67
CA GLY A 411 -20.99 -8.77 -7.37
C GLY A 411 -20.66 -8.17 -6.00
N MET A 412 -21.61 -7.46 -5.40
CA MET A 412 -21.41 -6.68 -4.17
C MET A 412 -22.28 -7.21 -3.03
N SER A 413 -21.70 -7.30 -1.83
CA SER A 413 -22.40 -7.70 -0.61
C SER A 413 -23.53 -6.73 -0.28
N ARG A 414 -24.68 -7.26 0.17
CA ARG A 414 -25.91 -6.49 0.42
C ARG A 414 -25.74 -5.26 1.30
N TYR A 415 -24.96 -5.36 2.38
CA TYR A 415 -24.71 -4.21 3.27
C TYR A 415 -24.00 -3.07 2.54
N LEU A 416 -23.10 -3.40 1.61
CA LEU A 416 -22.31 -2.42 0.89
C LEU A 416 -23.10 -1.80 -0.26
N VAL A 417 -23.99 -2.57 -0.90
CA VAL A 417 -24.99 -2.02 -1.83
C VAL A 417 -25.83 -0.96 -1.12
N HIS A 418 -26.33 -1.27 0.07
CA HIS A 418 -27.10 -0.32 0.89
C HIS A 418 -26.30 0.94 1.23
N GLN A 419 -25.05 0.80 1.70
CA GLN A 419 -24.17 1.95 1.99
C GLN A 419 -23.94 2.83 0.76
N VAL A 420 -23.72 2.21 -0.42
CA VAL A 420 -23.56 2.94 -1.68
C VAL A 420 -24.83 3.72 -2.03
N GLU A 421 -26.01 3.11 -1.88
CA GLU A 421 -27.31 3.73 -2.16
C GLU A 421 -27.67 4.85 -1.17
N GLU A 422 -27.27 4.73 0.09
CA GLU A 422 -27.52 5.73 1.13
C GLU A 422 -26.57 6.93 1.10
N THR A 423 -25.41 6.80 0.44
CA THR A 423 -24.41 7.88 0.41
C THR A 423 -24.80 8.94 -0.63
N PRO A 424 -25.14 10.19 -0.24
CA PRO A 424 -25.84 11.12 -1.13
C PRO A 424 -25.08 11.57 -2.39
N ASN A 425 -23.76 11.59 -2.35
CA ASN A 425 -22.90 12.01 -3.46
C ASN A 425 -22.34 10.84 -4.29
N ILE A 426 -22.86 9.62 -4.08
CA ILE A 426 -22.55 8.47 -4.93
C ILE A 426 -23.70 8.25 -5.94
N GLY A 427 -23.36 8.21 -7.23
CA GLY A 427 -24.24 7.76 -8.30
C GLY A 427 -23.83 6.39 -8.82
N VAL A 428 -24.79 5.60 -9.29
CA VAL A 428 -24.54 4.29 -9.90
C VAL A 428 -25.08 4.29 -11.34
N ARG A 429 -24.24 3.91 -12.29
CA ARG A 429 -24.57 3.70 -13.70
C ARG A 429 -24.40 2.21 -14.04
N THR A 430 -25.49 1.46 -13.98
CA THR A 430 -25.54 0.05 -14.38
C THR A 430 -25.63 -0.10 -15.89
N GLY A 431 -25.38 -1.30 -16.41
CA GLY A 431 -25.39 -1.56 -17.86
C GLY A 431 -24.45 -0.67 -18.68
N THR A 432 -23.45 -0.04 -18.05
CA THR A 432 -22.61 0.99 -18.66
C THR A 432 -21.15 0.56 -18.65
N GLU A 433 -20.38 0.96 -19.65
CA GLU A 433 -18.93 0.77 -19.68
C GLU A 433 -18.17 2.00 -20.15
N VAL A 434 -16.94 2.15 -19.66
CA VAL A 434 -16.00 3.17 -20.13
C VAL A 434 -15.31 2.63 -21.38
N VAL A 435 -15.38 3.39 -22.48
CA VAL A 435 -14.85 2.98 -23.80
C VAL A 435 -13.83 3.95 -24.37
N GLY A 436 -13.65 5.09 -23.72
CA GLY A 436 -12.82 6.18 -24.18
C GLY A 436 -12.66 7.24 -23.11
N GLY A 437 -11.82 8.21 -23.40
CA GLY A 437 -11.58 9.39 -22.56
C GLY A 437 -10.24 10.01 -22.89
N GLY A 438 -9.88 11.07 -22.20
CA GLY A 438 -8.65 11.79 -22.46
C GLY A 438 -8.52 13.04 -21.61
N GLY A 439 -7.51 13.82 -21.95
CA GLY A 439 -7.21 15.12 -21.35
C GLY A 439 -5.75 15.50 -21.61
N ASP A 440 -5.42 16.77 -21.41
CA ASP A 440 -4.08 17.32 -21.63
C ASP A 440 -3.26 17.28 -20.34
N GLY A 441 -2.40 16.26 -20.23
CA GLY A 441 -1.55 16.03 -19.05
C GLY A 441 -2.27 15.56 -17.78
N TRP A 442 -3.60 15.61 -17.75
CA TRP A 442 -4.48 15.08 -16.71
C TRP A 442 -5.84 14.71 -17.31
N LEU A 443 -6.54 13.71 -16.75
CA LEU A 443 -7.88 13.31 -17.20
C LEU A 443 -8.90 14.47 -17.05
N ASP A 444 -9.60 14.79 -18.13
CA ASP A 444 -10.69 15.79 -18.10
C ASP A 444 -12.05 15.23 -18.56
N GLN A 445 -12.06 14.12 -19.29
CA GLN A 445 -13.29 13.55 -19.85
C GLN A 445 -13.23 12.02 -20.02
N LEU A 446 -14.40 11.39 -19.91
CA LEU A 446 -14.64 9.98 -20.24
C LEU A 446 -15.71 9.85 -21.34
N VAL A 447 -15.64 8.74 -22.06
CA VAL A 447 -16.69 8.29 -22.98
C VAL A 447 -17.32 7.03 -22.39
N LEU A 448 -18.58 7.14 -22.02
CA LEU A 448 -19.40 6.04 -21.52
C LEU A 448 -20.21 5.45 -22.66
N ARG A 449 -20.40 4.14 -22.66
CA ARG A 449 -21.28 3.41 -23.57
C ARG A 449 -22.36 2.70 -22.77
N ASP A 450 -23.63 2.98 -23.09
CA ASP A 450 -24.74 2.15 -22.65
C ASP A 450 -24.70 0.83 -23.41
N ARG A 451 -24.75 -0.31 -22.71
CA ARG A 451 -24.59 -1.63 -23.30
C ARG A 451 -25.86 -2.14 -24.00
N ALA A 452 -27.02 -1.58 -23.69
CA ALA A 452 -28.30 -1.99 -24.28
C ALA A 452 -28.59 -1.22 -25.57
N SER A 453 -28.42 0.10 -25.57
CA SER A 453 -28.65 0.96 -26.74
C SER A 453 -27.40 1.14 -27.61
N GLY A 454 -26.21 0.98 -27.04
CA GLY A 454 -24.94 1.29 -27.70
C GLY A 454 -24.63 2.79 -27.74
N GLU A 455 -25.46 3.64 -27.14
CA GLU A 455 -25.29 5.09 -27.14
C GLU A 455 -24.01 5.52 -26.40
N LEU A 456 -23.33 6.52 -26.96
CA LEU A 456 -22.10 7.07 -26.41
C LEU A 456 -22.36 8.44 -25.76
N GLU A 457 -21.95 8.58 -24.51
CA GLU A 457 -22.06 9.82 -23.74
C GLU A 457 -20.66 10.29 -23.34
N LYS A 458 -20.34 11.56 -23.61
CA LYS A 458 -19.13 12.20 -23.08
C LYS A 458 -19.44 12.89 -21.77
N VAL A 459 -18.66 12.59 -20.73
CA VAL A 459 -18.84 13.16 -19.39
C VAL A 459 -17.54 13.81 -18.91
N PRO A 460 -17.61 14.94 -18.19
CA PRO A 460 -16.44 15.47 -17.49
C PRO A 460 -16.01 14.48 -16.40
N ALA A 461 -14.70 14.30 -16.24
CA ALA A 461 -14.14 13.40 -15.23
C ALA A 461 -12.75 13.87 -14.84
N TYR A 462 -12.53 14.10 -13.55
CA TYR A 462 -11.22 14.46 -13.04
C TYR A 462 -10.39 13.24 -12.66
N ALA A 463 -11.06 12.17 -12.21
CA ALA A 463 -10.40 10.91 -11.88
C ALA A 463 -11.22 9.68 -12.28
N LEU A 464 -10.53 8.60 -12.64
CA LEU A 464 -11.05 7.29 -12.98
C LEU A 464 -10.28 6.24 -12.16
N PHE A 465 -10.99 5.47 -11.33
CA PHE A 465 -10.45 4.33 -10.59
C PHE A 465 -10.95 3.01 -11.18
N LEU A 466 -10.03 2.12 -11.52
CA LEU A 466 -10.32 0.84 -12.16
C LEU A 466 -10.25 -0.30 -11.14
N MET A 467 -11.41 -0.94 -10.90
CA MET A 467 -11.67 -2.03 -9.95
C MET A 467 -12.21 -3.28 -10.67
N ILE A 468 -11.56 -3.64 -11.77
CA ILE A 468 -12.04 -4.65 -12.74
C ILE A 468 -11.36 -6.03 -12.59
N GLY A 469 -11.00 -6.38 -11.37
CA GLY A 469 -10.37 -7.66 -11.03
C GLY A 469 -8.85 -7.65 -11.21
N ALA A 470 -8.24 -8.83 -11.02
CA ALA A 470 -6.81 -9.03 -11.12
C ALA A 470 -6.47 -10.24 -12.00
N GLN A 471 -5.35 -10.17 -12.72
CA GLN A 471 -4.77 -11.24 -13.52
C GLN A 471 -3.42 -11.66 -12.92
N PRO A 472 -3.15 -12.97 -12.84
CA PRO A 472 -1.88 -13.45 -12.31
C PRO A 472 -0.73 -13.10 -13.27
N HIS A 473 0.46 -12.84 -12.70
CA HIS A 473 1.66 -12.59 -13.50
C HIS A 473 2.38 -13.90 -13.80
N THR A 474 1.82 -14.66 -14.75
CA THR A 474 2.18 -16.06 -15.02
C THR A 474 2.34 -16.35 -16.51
N GLN A 475 2.23 -15.35 -17.39
CA GLN A 475 2.28 -15.51 -18.84
C GLN A 475 3.65 -15.99 -19.32
N TRP A 476 4.72 -15.58 -18.63
CA TRP A 476 6.10 -16.00 -18.88
C TRP A 476 6.38 -17.46 -18.50
N LEU A 477 5.53 -18.09 -17.68
CA LEU A 477 5.74 -19.47 -17.25
C LEU A 477 5.56 -20.44 -18.45
N PRO A 478 6.41 -21.47 -18.55
CA PRO A 478 6.28 -22.47 -19.61
C PRO A 478 4.95 -23.21 -19.50
N THR A 479 4.50 -23.77 -20.63
CA THR A 479 3.24 -24.54 -20.70
C THR A 479 3.24 -25.78 -19.81
N THR A 480 4.42 -26.25 -19.40
CA THR A 480 4.60 -27.35 -18.43
C THR A 480 4.13 -26.99 -17.03
N VAL A 481 4.07 -25.70 -16.68
CA VAL A 481 3.43 -25.23 -15.44
C VAL A 481 1.95 -25.03 -15.73
N GLN A 482 1.13 -25.95 -15.20
CA GLN A 482 -0.31 -25.96 -15.42
C GLN A 482 -0.97 -24.73 -14.79
N ARG A 483 -1.91 -24.17 -15.55
CA ARG A 483 -2.66 -22.97 -15.19
C ARG A 483 -4.14 -23.20 -15.47
N ASP A 484 -5.00 -22.57 -14.67
CA ASP A 484 -6.43 -22.53 -14.95
C ASP A 484 -6.74 -21.64 -16.18
N PRO A 485 -7.99 -21.63 -16.69
CA PRO A 485 -8.35 -20.78 -17.83
C PRO A 485 -8.17 -19.26 -17.61
N ALA A 486 -8.08 -18.82 -16.35
CA ALA A 486 -7.82 -17.43 -15.98
C ALA A 486 -6.31 -17.14 -15.78
N GLY A 487 -5.44 -18.14 -15.97
CA GLY A 487 -3.99 -18.04 -15.90
C GLY A 487 -3.38 -18.32 -14.52
N PHE A 488 -4.18 -18.67 -13.49
CA PHE A 488 -3.64 -18.92 -12.15
C PHE A 488 -2.95 -20.28 -12.08
N VAL A 489 -1.84 -20.37 -11.35
CA VAL A 489 -1.05 -21.60 -11.24
C VAL A 489 -1.84 -22.66 -10.48
N LEU A 490 -2.02 -23.83 -11.09
CA LEU A 490 -2.61 -25.01 -10.44
C LEU A 490 -1.57 -25.69 -9.55
N THR A 491 -2.01 -26.17 -8.39
CA THR A 491 -1.13 -26.78 -7.38
C THR A 491 -1.82 -27.94 -6.68
N GLY A 492 -1.04 -28.90 -6.17
CA GLY A 492 -1.57 -29.92 -5.27
C GLY A 492 -2.71 -30.73 -5.90
N ALA A 493 -3.84 -30.80 -5.21
CA ALA A 493 -5.00 -31.57 -5.65
C ALA A 493 -5.71 -31.00 -6.89
N ASP A 494 -5.41 -29.75 -7.28
CA ASP A 494 -6.02 -29.10 -8.45
C ASP A 494 -5.28 -29.45 -9.77
N LEU A 495 -4.20 -30.23 -9.70
CA LEU A 495 -3.44 -30.70 -10.86
C LEU A 495 -4.17 -31.84 -11.59
N ASP A 496 -4.01 -31.91 -12.91
CA ASP A 496 -4.56 -33.01 -13.71
C ASP A 496 -3.72 -34.30 -13.61
N GLY A 497 -4.23 -35.40 -14.19
CA GLY A 497 -3.55 -36.70 -14.17
C GLY A 497 -2.18 -36.72 -14.83
N GLY A 498 -1.94 -35.88 -15.85
CA GLY A 498 -0.65 -35.82 -16.55
C GLY A 498 0.46 -35.21 -15.69
N ALA A 499 0.10 -34.26 -14.80
CA ALA A 499 1.04 -33.73 -13.81
C ALA A 499 1.41 -34.76 -12.74
N LEU A 500 0.49 -35.64 -12.34
CA LEU A 500 0.76 -36.69 -11.35
C LEU A 500 1.82 -37.68 -11.85
N ASP A 501 1.76 -38.04 -13.14
CA ASP A 501 2.73 -38.92 -13.78
C ASP A 501 4.13 -38.29 -13.80
N ALA A 502 4.22 -36.97 -14.09
CA ALA A 502 5.49 -36.24 -14.09
C ALA A 502 6.13 -36.15 -12.68
N LEU A 503 5.32 -36.12 -11.62
CA LEU A 503 5.80 -36.06 -10.24
C LEU A 503 6.18 -37.45 -9.69
N GLY A 504 5.60 -38.53 -10.22
CA GLY A 504 5.82 -39.90 -9.75
C GLY A 504 5.33 -40.16 -8.31
N ARG A 505 4.61 -39.21 -7.72
CA ARG A 505 4.02 -39.27 -6.38
C ARG A 505 2.87 -38.28 -6.25
N ALA A 506 2.09 -38.40 -5.17
CA ALA A 506 1.12 -37.39 -4.83
C ALA A 506 1.78 -36.00 -4.66
N PRO A 507 1.23 -34.94 -5.25
CA PRO A 507 1.75 -33.58 -5.14
C PRO A 507 1.58 -33.05 -3.72
N MET A 508 2.48 -32.18 -3.30
CA MET A 508 2.28 -31.39 -2.07
C MET A 508 1.34 -30.22 -2.35
N VAL A 509 0.79 -29.61 -1.28
CA VAL A 509 -0.24 -28.57 -1.38
C VAL A 509 0.16 -27.39 -2.29
N GLN A 510 1.39 -26.88 -2.16
CA GLN A 510 1.89 -25.78 -3.00
C GLN A 510 2.63 -26.24 -4.26
N GLU A 511 2.76 -27.54 -4.50
CA GLU A 511 3.58 -28.02 -5.60
C GLU A 511 2.85 -27.90 -6.93
N THR A 512 3.54 -27.37 -7.93
CA THR A 512 3.02 -27.23 -9.30
C THR A 512 3.16 -28.55 -10.06
N SER A 513 2.74 -28.56 -11.34
CA SER A 513 2.96 -29.70 -12.25
C SER A 513 4.44 -29.96 -12.59
N VAL A 514 5.36 -29.09 -12.18
CA VAL A 514 6.81 -29.27 -12.37
C VAL A 514 7.45 -29.56 -11.02
N PRO A 515 8.11 -30.72 -10.83
CA PRO A 515 8.74 -31.05 -9.57
C PRO A 515 9.77 -29.98 -9.18
N GLY A 516 9.86 -29.68 -7.88
CA GLY A 516 10.78 -28.64 -7.37
C GLY A 516 10.28 -27.20 -7.57
N ILE A 517 9.13 -27.00 -8.21
CA ILE A 517 8.51 -25.68 -8.37
C ILE A 517 7.23 -25.64 -7.54
N LEU A 518 7.18 -24.69 -6.62
CA LEU A 518 6.05 -24.40 -5.75
C LEU A 518 5.41 -23.07 -6.16
N ALA A 519 4.12 -22.86 -5.84
CA ALA A 519 3.46 -21.57 -5.98
C ALA A 519 2.75 -21.16 -4.69
N ALA A 520 2.81 -19.87 -4.34
CA ALA A 520 2.24 -19.31 -3.12
C ALA A 520 1.64 -17.91 -3.35
N GLY A 521 0.59 -17.60 -2.60
CA GLY A 521 -0.08 -16.31 -2.66
C GLY A 521 -0.93 -16.14 -3.93
N ASP A 522 -1.15 -14.89 -4.32
CA ASP A 522 -2.20 -14.53 -5.27
C ASP A 522 -1.95 -15.03 -6.71
N ALA A 523 -0.78 -15.57 -7.04
CA ALA A 523 -0.56 -16.24 -8.33
C ALA A 523 -1.21 -17.63 -8.41
N ARG A 524 -1.54 -18.22 -7.26
CA ARG A 524 -2.08 -19.59 -7.13
C ARG A 524 -3.60 -19.62 -7.32
N HIS A 525 -4.08 -20.68 -7.98
CA HIS A 525 -5.50 -20.96 -8.12
C HIS A 525 -6.15 -21.17 -6.74
N GLY A 526 -7.36 -20.64 -6.53
CA GLY A 526 -8.10 -20.84 -5.28
C GLY A 526 -7.49 -20.19 -4.02
N SER A 527 -6.43 -19.37 -4.13
CA SER A 527 -5.90 -18.62 -2.99
C SER A 527 -6.91 -17.59 -2.47
N ILE A 528 -6.89 -17.28 -1.17
CA ILE A 528 -7.87 -16.40 -0.51
C ILE A 528 -7.70 -14.89 -0.86
N LYS A 529 -6.62 -14.51 -1.55
CA LYS A 529 -6.32 -13.12 -1.95
C LYS A 529 -6.32 -12.14 -0.78
N ARG A 530 -5.66 -12.53 0.32
CA ARG A 530 -5.53 -11.74 1.56
C ARG A 530 -4.08 -11.76 2.02
N VAL A 531 -3.60 -10.62 2.53
CA VAL A 531 -2.21 -10.47 2.99
C VAL A 531 -1.82 -11.53 4.03
N ALA A 532 -2.64 -11.76 5.07
CA ALA A 532 -2.36 -12.79 6.08
C ALA A 532 -2.31 -14.21 5.50
N SER A 533 -3.20 -14.53 4.56
CA SER A 533 -3.20 -15.83 3.87
C SER A 533 -1.96 -15.99 3.00
N ALA A 534 -1.57 -14.95 2.26
CA ALA A 534 -0.38 -14.98 1.42
C ALA A 534 0.89 -15.19 2.26
N VAL A 535 1.00 -14.51 3.41
CA VAL A 535 2.11 -14.73 4.36
C VAL A 535 2.12 -16.17 4.85
N GLY A 536 0.97 -16.73 5.25
CA GLY A 536 0.87 -18.12 5.67
C GLY A 536 1.24 -19.12 4.55
N GLU A 537 0.78 -18.88 3.32
CA GLU A 537 1.15 -19.74 2.18
C GLU A 537 2.67 -19.71 1.92
N GLY A 538 3.30 -18.54 2.02
CA GLY A 538 4.75 -18.38 1.89
C GLY A 538 5.55 -19.14 2.94
N SER A 539 5.11 -19.14 4.21
CA SER A 539 5.80 -19.88 5.27
C SER A 539 5.60 -21.39 5.13
N ILE A 540 4.38 -21.83 4.80
CA ILE A 540 4.07 -23.26 4.61
C ILE A 540 4.89 -23.83 3.45
N ALA A 541 5.14 -23.06 2.39
CA ALA A 541 5.94 -23.50 1.26
C ALA A 541 7.36 -23.94 1.66
N ILE A 542 7.97 -23.33 2.69
CA ILE A 542 9.33 -23.67 3.14
C ILE A 542 9.43 -25.09 3.68
N ARG A 543 8.38 -25.61 4.32
CA ARG A 543 8.32 -27.03 4.70
C ARG A 543 8.41 -27.96 3.48
N SER A 544 7.75 -27.59 2.39
CA SER A 544 7.83 -28.33 1.12
C SER A 544 9.21 -28.19 0.46
N VAL A 545 9.85 -27.03 0.57
CA VAL A 545 11.23 -26.80 0.11
C VAL A 545 12.18 -27.80 0.78
N HIS A 546 12.17 -27.92 2.11
CA HIS A 546 13.04 -28.88 2.81
C HIS A 546 12.82 -30.32 2.39
N ARG A 547 11.56 -30.73 2.19
CA ARG A 547 11.24 -32.08 1.72
C ARG A 547 11.76 -32.35 0.31
N LEU A 548 11.74 -31.35 -0.57
CA LEU A 548 12.24 -31.47 -1.94
C LEU A 548 13.76 -31.49 -2.01
N LEU A 549 14.45 -30.72 -1.16
CA LEU A 549 15.92 -30.70 -1.10
C LEU A 549 16.51 -31.97 -0.47
N ALA A 550 15.74 -32.70 0.33
CA ALA A 550 16.15 -33.94 0.97
C ALA A 550 15.90 -35.20 0.12
N ALA A 551 15.15 -35.08 -0.98
CA ALA A 551 14.82 -36.16 -1.92
C ALA A 551 15.83 -36.19 -3.06
#